data_AF-A0A965YKK3-F1
#
_entry.id   AF-A0A965YKK3-F1
#
_cell.length_a   1.000
_cell.length_b   1.000
_cell.length_c   1.000
_cell.angle_alpha   90.00
_cell.angle_beta   90.00
_cell.angle_gamma   90.00
#
_symmetry.space_group_name_H-M   'P 1'
#
loop_
_entity.id
_entity.type
_entity.pdbx_description
1 polymer ?
#
loop_
_entity_poly.entity_id
_entity_poly.type
_entity_poly.pdbx_seq_one_letter_code
_entity_poly.pdbx_strand_id
1 'polypeptide(L)'
;MSLLEEIRLAQQSPIKSIQRGTTAATTTGVNVTISPVDTTKTSVRIASARVVNDNIILSNATTINVKTSTNGNVNWEVVEYR
;
A
#
# COMPACT_ATOMS: atom_id res chain seq x y z
N MET A 1 -22.91 16.02 21.58
CA MET A 1 -22.47 14.74 21.00
C MET A 1 -22.95 13.64 21.95
N SER A 2 -23.42 12.49 21.46
CA SER A 2 -23.99 11.44 22.33
C SER A 2 -22.96 10.33 22.60
N LEU A 3 -23.08 9.62 23.73
CA LEU A 3 -22.22 8.49 24.09
C LEU A 3 -22.23 7.38 23.01
N LEU A 4 -23.36 7.21 22.33
CA LEU A 4 -23.51 6.29 21.19
C LEU A 4 -22.70 6.73 19.98
N GLU A 5 -22.58 8.03 19.75
CA GLU A 5 -21.75 8.61 18.67
C GLU A 5 -20.25 8.40 18.97
N GLU A 6 -19.83 8.57 20.23
CA GLU A 6 -18.45 8.36 20.67
C GLU A 6 -18.02 6.89 20.57
N ILE A 7 -18.87 5.94 20.98
CA ILE A 7 -18.61 4.50 20.85
C ILE A 7 -18.53 4.09 19.37
N ARG A 8 -19.39 4.67 18.52
CA ARG A 8 -19.40 4.37 17.08
C ARG A 8 -18.14 4.87 16.38
N LEU A 9 -17.61 6.02 16.77
CA LEU A 9 -16.34 6.55 16.28
C LEU A 9 -15.15 5.73 16.78
N ALA A 10 -15.20 5.23 18.03
CA ALA A 10 -14.14 4.39 18.60
C ALA A 10 -14.06 2.97 18.02
N GLN A 11 -15.16 2.44 17.45
CA GLN A 11 -15.21 1.10 16.85
C GLN A 11 -14.82 1.05 15.36
N GLN A 12 -14.51 2.19 14.76
CA GLN A 12 -14.22 2.28 13.34
C GLN A 12 -12.76 1.87 13.08
N SER A 13 -12.53 0.83 12.27
CA SER A 13 -11.19 0.38 11.86
C SER A 13 -10.33 1.57 11.45
N PRO A 14 -9.08 1.71 11.93
CA PRO A 14 -8.23 2.86 11.56
C PRO A 14 -7.91 2.90 10.07
N ILE A 15 -8.20 1.82 9.34
CA ILE A 15 -7.98 1.68 7.91
C ILE A 15 -9.15 2.31 7.14
N LYS A 16 -8.80 3.23 6.24
CA LYS A 16 -9.71 3.85 5.26
C LYS A 16 -9.83 2.97 4.02
N SER A 17 -8.72 2.49 3.47
CA SER A 17 -8.72 1.67 2.25
C SER A 17 -7.55 0.68 2.22
N ILE A 18 -7.73 -0.43 1.49
CA ILE A 18 -6.66 -1.39 1.19
C ILE A 18 -6.71 -1.73 -0.30
N GLN A 19 -5.57 -1.62 -0.96
CA GLN A 19 -5.39 -2.02 -2.35
C GLN A 19 -4.27 -3.06 -2.43
N ARG A 20 -4.51 -4.12 -3.19
CA ARG A 20 -3.57 -5.24 -3.34
C ARG A 20 -3.50 -5.67 -4.80
N GLY A 21 -2.36 -6.22 -5.17
CA GLY A 21 -2.20 -6.83 -6.49
C GLY A 21 -0.90 -7.60 -6.61
N THR A 22 -0.72 -8.18 -7.78
CA THR A 22 0.50 -8.86 -8.20
C THR A 22 1.02 -8.19 -9.46
N THR A 23 2.30 -7.89 -9.51
CA THR A 23 2.93 -7.27 -10.68
C THR A 23 4.25 -7.97 -11.01
N ALA A 24 4.55 -8.13 -12.30
CA ALA A 24 5.86 -8.55 -12.76
C ALA A 24 6.85 -7.39 -12.56
N ALA A 25 7.57 -7.41 -11.44
CA ALA A 25 8.57 -6.42 -11.10
C ALA A 25 9.92 -6.75 -11.76
N THR A 26 10.70 -5.70 -11.99
CA THR A 26 12.04 -5.78 -12.58
C THR A 26 13.06 -5.11 -11.68
N THR A 27 14.34 -5.34 -11.97
CA THR A 27 15.46 -4.69 -11.28
C THR A 27 15.54 -3.18 -11.51
N THR A 28 14.88 -2.66 -12.55
CA THR A 28 14.79 -1.22 -12.84
C THR A 28 13.59 -0.55 -12.17
N GLY A 29 12.63 -1.34 -11.68
CA GLY A 29 11.37 -0.86 -11.13
C GLY A 29 10.25 -0.81 -12.18
N VAL A 30 9.03 -1.05 -11.72
CA VAL A 30 7.80 -1.01 -12.51
C VAL A 30 6.79 -0.11 -11.81
N ASN A 31 6.16 0.79 -12.56
CA ASN A 31 5.08 1.62 -12.05
C ASN A 31 3.76 0.87 -12.11
N VAL A 32 3.01 0.91 -11.01
CA VAL A 32 1.66 0.35 -10.92
C VAL A 32 0.71 1.47 -10.56
N THR A 33 -0.34 1.62 -11.37
CA THR A 33 -1.42 2.56 -11.10
C THR A 33 -2.35 1.98 -10.04
N ILE A 34 -2.65 2.79 -9.03
CA ILE A 34 -3.58 2.47 -7.94
C ILE A 34 -4.66 3.55 -7.87
N SER A 35 -5.75 3.25 -7.16
CA SER A 35 -6.75 4.26 -6.81
C SER A 35 -6.13 5.35 -5.92
N PRO A 36 -6.60 6.61 -6.01
CA PRO A 36 -6.07 7.72 -5.21
C PRO A 36 -6.04 7.44 -3.71
N VAL A 37 -4.93 7.80 -3.06
CA VAL A 37 -4.74 7.72 -1.60
C VAL A 37 -4.13 9.01 -1.05
N ASP A 38 -4.36 9.29 0.24
CA ASP A 38 -3.61 10.31 0.99
C ASP A 38 -2.20 9.80 1.31
N THR A 39 -1.20 10.38 0.65
CA THR A 39 0.21 9.96 0.79
C THR A 39 0.77 10.16 2.20
N THR A 40 0.18 11.04 3.02
CA THR A 40 0.64 11.29 4.39
C THR A 40 0.15 10.25 5.39
N LYS A 41 -0.89 9.49 5.01
CA LYS A 41 -1.55 8.47 5.83
C LYS A 41 -1.50 7.10 5.18
N THR A 42 -0.53 6.85 4.31
CA THR A 42 -0.44 5.59 3.56
C THR A 42 0.81 4.82 3.94
N SER A 43 0.65 3.52 4.17
CA SER A 43 1.76 2.56 4.19
C SER A 43 1.73 1.71 2.93
N VAL A 44 2.92 1.40 2.41
CA VAL A 44 3.11 0.49 1.28
C VAL A 44 4.04 -0.63 1.71
N ARG A 45 3.74 -1.86 1.30
CA ARG A 45 4.61 -3.00 1.60
C ARG A 45 4.57 -4.05 0.50
N ILE A 46 5.70 -4.74 0.38
CA ILE A 46 5.79 -5.97 -0.37
C ILE A 46 5.25 -7.08 0.52
N ALA A 47 4.24 -7.80 0.03
CA ALA A 47 3.56 -8.88 0.74
C ALA A 47 4.22 -10.26 0.49
N SER A 48 5.33 -10.33 -0.25
CA SER A 48 6.11 -11.56 -0.45
C SER A 48 7.29 -11.68 0.51
N ALA A 49 7.49 -12.87 1.08
CA ALA A 49 8.56 -13.19 2.04
C ALA A 49 9.98 -13.25 1.41
N ARG A 50 10.14 -12.90 0.13
CA ARG A 50 11.40 -13.00 -0.60
C ARG A 50 12.06 -11.62 -0.70
N VAL A 51 13.31 -11.59 -0.22
CA VAL A 51 14.48 -10.79 -0.62
C VAL A 51 14.81 -9.48 0.12
N VAL A 52 16.10 -9.42 0.47
CA VAL A 52 16.83 -8.46 1.31
C VAL A 52 16.98 -7.05 0.69
N ASN A 53 16.48 -6.81 -0.53
CA ASN A 53 16.66 -5.53 -1.24
C ASN A 53 15.46 -5.13 -2.12
N ASP A 54 14.28 -5.71 -1.89
CA ASP A 54 13.10 -5.37 -2.66
C ASP A 54 12.42 -4.13 -2.04
N ASN A 55 11.96 -3.21 -2.88
CA ASN A 55 11.43 -1.92 -2.45
C ASN A 55 10.11 -1.61 -3.18
N ILE A 56 9.20 -1.01 -2.43
CA ILE A 56 7.97 -0.42 -2.94
C ILE A 56 7.88 1.01 -2.42
N ILE A 57 7.72 1.96 -3.34
CA ILE A 57 7.67 3.37 -3.00
C ILE A 57 6.38 3.95 -3.57
N LEU A 58 5.61 4.63 -2.73
CA LEU A 58 4.51 5.47 -3.19
C LEU A 58 5.11 6.70 -3.89
N SER A 59 5.06 6.70 -5.23
CA SER A 59 5.65 7.77 -6.04
C SER A 59 4.75 9.01 -6.10
N ASN A 60 3.44 8.80 -6.04
CA ASN A 60 2.41 9.83 -5.89
C ASN A 60 1.11 9.20 -5.38
N ALA A 61 0.05 10.00 -5.24
CA ALA A 61 -1.26 9.56 -4.75
C ALA A 61 -1.90 8.40 -5.55
N THR A 62 -1.46 8.13 -6.78
CA THR A 62 -2.05 7.14 -7.70
C THR A 62 -1.04 6.14 -8.24
N THR A 63 0.21 6.16 -7.79
CA THR A 63 1.27 5.36 -8.38
C THR A 63 2.24 4.85 -7.33
N ILE A 64 2.47 3.55 -7.33
CA ILE A 64 3.58 2.92 -6.65
C ILE A 64 4.65 2.51 -7.67
N ASN A 65 5.91 2.60 -7.28
CA ASN A 65 7.03 2.00 -8.00
C ASN A 65 7.44 0.75 -7.23
N VAL A 66 7.40 -0.41 -7.90
CA VAL A 66 7.79 -1.70 -7.33
C VAL A 66 9.10 -2.12 -7.98
N LYS A 67 10.16 -2.26 -7.17
CA LYS A 67 11.50 -2.63 -7.62
C LYS A 67 11.99 -3.82 -6.82
N THR A 68 12.59 -4.79 -7.50
CA THR A 68 13.15 -5.99 -6.87
C THR A 68 14.62 -6.16 -7.19
N SER A 69 15.29 -7.01 -6.42
CA SER A 69 16.66 -7.45 -6.67
C SER A 69 16.77 -8.46 -7.82
N THR A 70 15.69 -9.16 -8.14
CA THR A 70 15.58 -10.08 -9.29
C THR A 70 14.23 -9.91 -9.98
N ASN A 71 14.18 -10.10 -11.30
CA ASN A 71 12.91 -10.06 -12.03
C ASN A 71 11.95 -11.16 -11.53
N GLY A 72 10.68 -10.83 -11.34
CA GLY A 72 9.69 -11.78 -10.87
C GLY A 72 8.37 -11.15 -10.45
N ASN A 73 7.41 -12.00 -10.12
CA ASN A 73 6.10 -11.55 -9.65
C ASN A 73 6.16 -11.19 -8.17
N VAL A 74 5.67 -10.00 -7.84
CA VAL A 74 5.61 -9.49 -6.47
C VAL A 74 4.18 -9.16 -6.10
N ASN A 75 3.78 -9.63 -4.92
CA ASN A 75 2.54 -9.20 -4.29
C ASN A 75 2.79 -7.93 -3.51
N TRP A 76 1.94 -6.93 -3.70
CA TRP A 76 2.03 -5.65 -3.03
C TRP A 76 0.72 -5.31 -2.31
N GLU A 77 0.85 -4.47 -1.30
CA GLU A 77 -0.27 -3.94 -0.53
C GLU A 77 -0.03 -2.45 -0.25
N VAL A 78 -1.10 -1.66 -0.42
CA VAL A 78 -1.19 -0.25 -0.06
C VAL A 78 -2.33 -0.10 0.94
N VAL A 79 -2.04 0.42 2.14
CA VAL A 79 -3.01 0.63 3.20
C VAL A 79 -3.07 2.12 3.53
N GLU A 80 -4.24 2.71 3.37
CA GLU A 80 -4.51 4.09 3.76
C GLU A 80 -5.25 4.12 5.09
N TYR A 81 -4.82 4.99 6.01
CA TYR A 81 -5.42 5.19 7.32
C TYR A 81 -6.28 6.46 7.35
N ARG A 82 -7.20 6.54 8.31
CA ARG A 82 -8.11 7.70 8.50
C ARG A 82 -7.40 8.93 9.07
#